data_AF-A0A0L7SU36-F1
#
_entry.id   AF-A0A0L7SU36-F1
#
_cell.length_a   1.000
_cell.length_b   1.000
_cell.length_c   1.000
_cell.angle_alpha   90.00
_cell.angle_beta   90.00
_cell.angle_gamma   90.00
#
_symmetry.space_group_name_H-M   'P 1'
#
loop_
_entity.id
_entity.type
_entity.pdbx_description
1 polymer ?
#
loop_
_entity_poly.entity_id
_entity_poly.type
_entity_poly.pdbx_seq_one_letter_code
_entity_poly.pdbx_strand_id
1 'polypeptide(L)'
;TEVSRDAQDMANRVDALLAGLADGRDKATLPPDVIEYMRANNIEVNGKSIDDFLSDKLADILGSGGLDGYINELEREYYQKSGEYYNSNGGERSDDKKAALDDVSQRLLRARSGDIDIKLDKADLTAVKSALESHSGRASDFVQQNQLKLQQLMQNFNTAVTMANSVQSMNAESAKSIAQSIR
;
A
#
# COMPACT_ATOMS: atom_id res chain seq x y z
N THR A 1 13.78 -0.61 10.13
CA THR A 1 13.93 0.25 8.94
C THR A 1 12.78 1.21 8.87
N GLU A 2 12.92 2.28 8.10
CA GLU A 2 11.80 3.17 7.76
C GLU A 2 10.68 2.34 7.12
N VAL A 3 10.99 1.53 6.11
CA VAL A 3 10.02 0.63 5.43
C VAL A 3 9.21 -0.29 6.37
N SER A 4 9.84 -0.93 7.37
CA SER A 4 9.09 -1.78 8.31
C SER A 4 8.18 -0.98 9.24
N ARG A 5 8.61 0.22 9.64
CA ARG A 5 7.81 1.12 10.49
C ARG A 5 6.64 1.69 9.70
N ASP A 6 6.89 2.17 8.49
CA ASP A 6 5.87 2.73 7.61
C ASP A 6 4.80 1.68 7.26
N ALA A 7 5.21 0.46 6.91
CA ALA A 7 4.28 -0.65 6.66
C ALA A 7 3.46 -1.02 7.91
N GLN A 8 4.05 -0.96 9.10
CA GLN A 8 3.35 -1.24 10.35
C GLN A 8 2.36 -0.13 10.71
N ASP A 9 2.70 1.13 10.45
CA ASP A 9 1.80 2.26 10.63
C ASP A 9 0.61 2.17 9.67
N MET A 10 0.84 1.76 8.41
CA MET A 10 -0.25 1.48 7.46
C MET A 10 -1.14 0.32 7.92
N ALA A 11 -0.57 -0.76 8.45
CA ALA A 11 -1.34 -1.88 9.00
C ALA A 11 -2.19 -1.46 10.21
N ASN A 12 -1.66 -0.59 11.08
CA ASN A 12 -2.39 -0.03 12.22
C ASN A 12 -3.57 0.85 11.78
N ARG A 13 -3.42 1.61 10.69
CA ARG A 13 -4.53 2.40 10.11
C ARG A 13 -5.67 1.51 9.62
N VAL A 14 -5.34 0.39 8.97
CA VAL A 14 -6.33 -0.63 8.57
C VAL A 14 -6.97 -1.31 9.79
N ASP A 15 -6.18 -1.56 10.84
CA ASP A 15 -6.67 -2.13 12.09
C ASP A 15 -7.64 -1.21 12.84
N ALA A 16 -7.39 0.10 12.82
CA ALA A 16 -8.31 1.08 13.39
C ALA A 16 -9.67 1.08 12.66
N LEU A 17 -9.67 0.91 11.33
CA LEU A 17 -10.90 0.73 10.57
C LEU A 17 -11.59 -0.59 10.93
N LEU A 18 -10.84 -1.69 11.03
CA LEU A 18 -11.35 -2.98 11.47
C LEU A 18 -11.98 -2.93 12.87
N ALA A 19 -11.43 -2.14 13.78
CA ALA A 19 -11.94 -1.95 15.14
C ALA A 19 -13.24 -1.13 15.16
N GLY A 20 -13.44 -0.23 14.18
CA GLY A 20 -14.67 0.54 14.01
C GLY A 20 -15.83 -0.25 13.40
N LEU A 21 -15.55 -1.42 12.81
CA LEU A 21 -16.57 -2.31 12.22
C LEU A 21 -17.14 -3.23 13.32
N ALA A 22 -18.31 -2.87 13.84
CA ALA A 22 -18.97 -3.59 14.92
C ALA A 22 -19.50 -4.96 14.46
N ASP A 23 -20.06 -5.01 13.25
CA ASP A 23 -20.64 -6.22 12.67
C ASP A 23 -19.83 -6.75 11.48
N GLY A 24 -19.86 -8.07 11.27
CA GLY A 24 -19.18 -8.71 10.12
C GLY A 24 -19.76 -8.35 8.75
N ARG A 25 -20.86 -7.58 8.70
CA ARG A 25 -21.45 -7.05 7.47
C ARG A 25 -21.10 -5.59 7.21
N ASP A 26 -20.51 -4.92 8.19
CA ASP A 26 -20.10 -3.54 8.01
C ASP A 26 -18.96 -3.50 7.00
N LYS A 27 -18.97 -2.45 6.17
CA LYS A 27 -17.97 -2.24 5.14
C LYS A 27 -17.30 -0.89 5.34
N ALA A 28 -15.98 -0.85 5.20
CA ALA A 28 -15.20 0.38 5.28
C ALA A 28 -14.37 0.59 4.02
N THR A 29 -14.08 1.85 3.73
CA THR A 29 -13.19 2.24 2.64
C THR A 29 -11.75 2.23 3.14
N LEU A 30 -10.82 1.73 2.30
CA LEU A 30 -9.40 1.76 2.61
C LEU A 30 -8.85 3.20 2.53
N PRO A 31 -7.98 3.64 3.44
CA PRO A 31 -7.39 4.96 3.37
C PRO A 31 -6.55 5.15 2.10
N PRO A 32 -6.62 6.30 1.40
CA PRO A 32 -5.89 6.52 0.15
C PRO A 32 -4.36 6.35 0.29
N ASP A 33 -3.82 6.73 1.45
CA ASP A 33 -2.41 6.58 1.83
C ASP A 33 -1.97 5.11 1.86
N VAL A 34 -2.84 4.20 2.32
CA VAL A 34 -2.54 2.76 2.35
C VAL A 34 -2.50 2.21 0.92
N ILE A 35 -3.44 2.63 0.06
CA ILE A 35 -3.47 2.22 -1.36
C ILE A 35 -2.20 2.69 -2.07
N GLU A 36 -1.82 3.96 -1.88
CA GLU A 36 -0.61 4.53 -2.47
C GLU A 36 0.65 3.80 -1.99
N TYR A 37 0.75 3.53 -0.68
CA TYR A 37 1.87 2.79 -0.12
C TYR A 37 1.98 1.38 -0.68
N MET A 38 0.87 0.66 -0.80
CA MET A 38 0.84 -0.69 -1.36
C MET A 38 1.21 -0.71 -2.83
N ARG A 39 0.75 0.28 -3.61
CA ARG A 39 1.11 0.45 -5.02
C ARG A 39 2.60 0.77 -5.18
N ALA A 40 3.12 1.71 -4.40
CA ALA A 40 4.52 2.13 -4.47
C ALA A 40 5.50 1.00 -4.08
N ASN A 41 5.12 0.15 -3.12
CA ASN A 41 5.95 -0.96 -2.64
C ASN A 41 5.63 -2.32 -3.29
N ASN A 42 4.77 -2.33 -4.32
CA ASN A 42 4.33 -3.53 -5.03
C ASN A 42 3.87 -4.66 -4.08
N ILE A 43 3.07 -4.29 -3.07
CA ILE A 43 2.54 -5.21 -2.07
C ILE A 43 1.29 -5.88 -2.64
N GLU A 44 1.33 -7.21 -2.72
CA GLU A 44 0.24 -8.01 -3.25
C GLU A 44 -0.68 -8.50 -2.12
N VAL A 45 -1.99 -8.44 -2.35
CA VAL A 45 -3.01 -9.02 -1.47
C VAL A 45 -3.51 -10.29 -2.12
N ASN A 46 -3.34 -11.44 -1.45
CA ASN A 46 -3.71 -12.75 -2.00
C ASN A 46 -3.12 -13.04 -3.40
N GLY A 47 -1.92 -12.53 -3.69
CA GLY A 47 -1.22 -12.72 -4.97
C GLY A 47 -1.74 -11.85 -6.12
N LYS A 48 -2.53 -10.82 -5.82
CA LYS A 48 -2.99 -9.81 -6.77
C LYS A 48 -2.50 -8.42 -6.36
N SER A 49 -2.31 -7.52 -7.32
CA SER A 49 -2.00 -6.13 -7.01
C SER A 49 -3.19 -5.49 -6.26
N ILE A 50 -2.93 -4.43 -5.49
CA ILE A 50 -4.01 -3.73 -4.79
C ILE A 50 -5.07 -3.19 -5.77
N ASP A 51 -4.65 -2.75 -6.95
CA ASP A 51 -5.54 -2.24 -7.99
C ASP A 51 -6.43 -3.36 -8.57
N ASP A 52 -5.85 -4.54 -8.84
CA ASP A 52 -6.61 -5.70 -9.31
C ASP A 52 -7.58 -6.19 -8.21
N PHE A 53 -7.12 -6.25 -6.97
CA PHE A 53 -7.92 -6.66 -5.82
C PHE A 53 -9.13 -5.73 -5.62
N LEU A 54 -8.91 -4.42 -5.70
CA LEU A 54 -9.97 -3.42 -5.64
C LEU A 54 -10.93 -3.53 -6.84
N SER A 55 -10.41 -3.77 -8.05
CA SER A 55 -11.24 -3.93 -9.25
C SER A 55 -12.13 -5.17 -9.19
N ASP A 56 -11.63 -6.29 -8.67
CA ASP A 56 -12.40 -7.52 -8.47
C ASP A 56 -13.52 -7.30 -7.46
N LYS A 57 -13.23 -6.60 -6.37
CA LYS A 57 -14.24 -6.25 -5.36
C LYS A 57 -15.27 -5.27 -5.88
N LEU A 58 -14.85 -4.35 -6.74
CA LEU A 58 -15.75 -3.47 -7.45
C LEU A 58 -16.66 -4.28 -8.40
N ALA A 59 -16.13 -5.27 -9.12
CA ALA A 59 -16.91 -6.16 -9.98
C ALA A 59 -17.92 -7.01 -9.18
N ASP A 60 -17.53 -7.53 -8.01
CA ASP A 60 -18.43 -8.28 -7.11
C ASP A 60 -19.59 -7.40 -6.60
N ILE A 61 -19.35 -6.10 -6.37
CA ILE A 61 -20.37 -5.15 -5.90
C ILE A 61 -21.29 -4.68 -7.04
N LEU A 62 -20.74 -4.45 -8.23
CA LEU A 62 -21.47 -3.90 -9.38
C LEU A 62 -22.13 -4.99 -10.26
N GLY A 63 -21.78 -6.26 -10.07
CA GLY A 63 -22.28 -7.37 -10.88
C GLY A 63 -21.72 -7.39 -12.31
N SER A 64 -22.33 -8.22 -13.17
CA SER A 64 -21.84 -8.57 -14.52
C SER A 64 -21.64 -7.40 -15.50
N GLY A 65 -22.02 -6.17 -15.15
CA GLY A 65 -21.85 -4.97 -15.99
C GLY A 65 -20.56 -4.17 -15.71
N GLY A 66 -19.85 -4.46 -14.61
CA GLY A 66 -18.64 -3.72 -14.22
C GLY A 66 -18.87 -2.22 -14.02
N LEU A 67 -17.78 -1.44 -14.07
CA LEU A 67 -17.79 0.03 -13.93
C LEU A 67 -18.67 0.69 -14.99
N ASP A 68 -18.61 0.20 -16.23
CA ASP A 68 -19.40 0.72 -17.35
C ASP A 68 -20.91 0.50 -17.13
N GLY A 69 -21.32 -0.64 -16.57
CA GLY A 69 -22.73 -0.90 -16.22
C GLY A 69 -23.25 0.05 -15.14
N TYR A 70 -22.43 0.33 -14.12
CA TYR A 70 -22.78 1.28 -13.06
C TYR A 70 -22.87 2.72 -13.57
N ILE A 71 -21.96 3.13 -14.44
CA ILE A 71 -22.01 4.44 -15.10
C ILE A 71 -23.28 4.55 -15.95
N ASN A 72 -23.62 3.53 -16.73
CA ASN A 72 -24.84 3.51 -17.54
C ASN A 72 -26.12 3.58 -16.68
N GLU A 73 -26.17 2.91 -15.51
CA GLU A 73 -27.32 2.98 -14.59
C GLU A 73 -27.47 4.39 -14.00
N LEU A 74 -26.35 5.00 -13.56
CA LEU A 74 -26.36 6.38 -13.06
C LEU A 74 -26.71 7.40 -14.14
N GLU A 75 -26.23 7.21 -15.38
CA GLU A 75 -26.64 8.04 -16.52
C GLU A 75 -28.14 7.94 -16.74
N ARG A 76 -28.71 6.72 -16.69
CA ARG A 76 -30.17 6.53 -16.80
C ARG A 76 -30.92 7.26 -15.69
N GLU A 77 -30.44 7.19 -14.45
CA GLU A 77 -31.02 7.89 -13.29
C GLU A 77 -30.92 9.42 -13.43
N TYR A 78 -29.78 9.92 -13.93
CA TYR A 78 -29.57 11.34 -14.22
C TYR A 78 -30.54 11.86 -15.29
N TYR A 79 -30.74 11.13 -16.38
CA TYR A 79 -31.71 11.50 -17.41
C TYR A 79 -33.15 11.48 -16.87
N GLN A 80 -33.48 10.55 -15.97
CA GLN A 80 -34.81 10.47 -15.35
C GLN A 80 -35.06 11.67 -14.42
N LYS A 81 -34.13 11.95 -13.50
CA LYS A 81 -34.23 13.07 -12.53
C LYS A 81 -34.13 14.44 -13.20
N SER A 82 -33.33 14.59 -14.25
CA SER A 82 -33.28 15.85 -15.02
C SER A 82 -34.62 16.12 -15.70
N GLY A 83 -35.25 15.09 -16.30
CA GLY A 83 -36.60 15.19 -16.85
C GLY A 83 -37.65 15.58 -15.80
N GLU A 84 -37.53 15.08 -14.57
CA GLU A 84 -38.40 15.45 -13.45
C GLU A 84 -38.18 16.88 -12.93
N TYR A 85 -36.94 17.38 -12.98
CA TYR A 85 -36.60 18.76 -12.67
C TYR A 85 -37.20 19.73 -13.69
N TYR A 86 -36.97 19.50 -14.99
CA TYR A 86 -37.45 20.37 -16.06
C TYR A 86 -38.99 20.37 -16.21
N ASN A 87 -39.68 19.29 -15.85
CA ASN A 87 -41.15 19.22 -15.85
C ASN A 87 -41.81 19.70 -14.54
N SER A 88 -41.03 20.16 -13.55
CA SER A 88 -41.56 20.63 -12.28
C SER A 88 -41.95 22.11 -12.38
N ASN A 89 -43.25 22.40 -12.35
CA ASN A 89 -43.77 23.77 -12.33
C ASN A 89 -43.39 24.49 -11.02
N GLY A 90 -42.20 25.13 -11.01
CA GLY A 90 -41.87 26.38 -10.29
C GLY A 90 -42.25 26.56 -8.82
N GLY A 91 -42.22 25.54 -7.97
CA GLY A 91 -42.40 25.67 -6.51
C GLY A 91 -41.49 24.71 -5.74
N GLU A 92 -41.36 24.89 -4.42
CA GLU A 92 -40.42 24.23 -3.46
C GLU A 92 -39.99 22.78 -3.78
N ARG A 93 -40.87 21.97 -4.37
CA ARG A 93 -40.55 20.63 -4.90
C ARG A 93 -39.48 20.62 -6.00
N SER A 94 -39.13 21.76 -6.61
CA SER A 94 -38.04 21.86 -7.61
C SER A 94 -36.66 21.88 -6.97
N ASP A 95 -36.53 22.41 -5.76
CA ASP A 95 -35.24 22.54 -5.08
C ASP A 95 -34.77 21.17 -4.55
N ASP A 96 -35.69 20.38 -3.98
CA ASP A 96 -35.42 18.99 -3.59
C ASP A 96 -35.02 18.13 -4.80
N LYS A 97 -35.70 18.31 -5.94
CA LYS A 97 -35.38 17.60 -7.19
C LYS A 97 -34.04 18.05 -7.79
N LYS A 98 -33.70 19.34 -7.65
CA LYS A 98 -32.39 19.88 -8.05
C LYS A 98 -31.27 19.31 -7.19
N ALA A 99 -31.46 19.21 -5.88
CA ALA A 99 -30.50 18.58 -4.96
C ALA A 99 -30.31 17.09 -5.30
N ALA A 100 -31.40 16.37 -5.61
CA ALA A 100 -31.33 14.98 -6.05
C ALA A 100 -30.61 14.81 -7.40
N LEU A 101 -30.75 15.78 -8.31
CA LEU A 101 -30.04 15.79 -9.59
C LEU A 101 -28.54 16.08 -9.41
N ASP A 102 -28.21 17.01 -8.51
CA ASP A 102 -26.83 17.36 -8.19
C ASP A 102 -26.09 16.20 -7.50
N ASP A 103 -26.74 15.49 -6.57
CA ASP A 103 -26.22 14.26 -5.95
C ASP A 103 -25.84 13.21 -7.02
N VAL A 104 -26.78 12.87 -7.90
CA VAL A 104 -26.50 11.89 -8.97
C VAL A 104 -25.41 12.37 -9.92
N SER A 105 -25.34 13.67 -10.23
CA SER A 105 -24.27 14.26 -11.04
C SER A 105 -22.90 14.12 -10.38
N GLN A 106 -22.81 14.36 -9.07
CA GLN A 106 -21.56 14.23 -8.31
C GLN A 106 -21.11 12.77 -8.25
N ARG A 107 -22.05 11.83 -8.08
CA ARG A 107 -21.76 10.39 -8.09
C ARG A 107 -21.28 9.90 -9.46
N LEU A 108 -21.86 10.41 -10.54
CA LEU A 108 -21.39 10.19 -11.92
C LEU A 108 -19.96 10.72 -12.13
N LEU A 109 -19.69 11.94 -11.65
CA LEU A 109 -18.36 12.54 -11.78
C LEU A 109 -17.29 11.72 -11.07
N ARG A 110 -17.58 11.25 -9.85
CA ARG A 110 -16.66 10.40 -9.05
C ARG A 110 -16.47 9.03 -9.67
N ALA A 111 -17.54 8.41 -10.16
CA ALA A 111 -17.44 7.14 -10.87
C ALA A 111 -16.60 7.26 -12.16
N ARG A 112 -16.73 8.40 -12.87
CA ARG A 112 -15.96 8.69 -14.09
C ARG A 112 -14.53 9.14 -13.82
N SER A 113 -14.25 9.74 -12.66
CA SER A 113 -12.87 10.08 -12.23
C SER A 113 -12.10 8.86 -11.73
N GLY A 114 -12.76 7.72 -11.51
CA GLY A 114 -12.15 6.50 -10.99
C GLY A 114 -12.02 6.48 -9.46
N ASP A 115 -12.47 7.53 -8.78
CA ASP A 115 -12.46 7.65 -7.31
C ASP A 115 -13.69 6.99 -6.70
N ILE A 116 -13.83 5.68 -6.92
CA ILE A 116 -14.89 4.91 -6.27
C ILE A 116 -14.37 4.44 -4.92
N ASP A 117 -14.97 4.94 -3.85
CA ASP A 117 -14.81 4.40 -2.49
C ASP A 117 -15.31 2.95 -2.46
N ILE A 118 -14.40 2.00 -2.70
CA ILE A 118 -14.70 0.58 -2.63
C ILE A 118 -14.82 0.20 -1.16
N LYS A 119 -16.05 -0.10 -0.78
CA LYS A 119 -16.41 -0.57 0.55
C LYS A 119 -16.00 -2.04 0.70
N LEU A 120 -14.89 -2.28 1.39
CA LEU A 120 -14.34 -3.61 1.67
C LEU A 120 -14.96 -4.20 2.93
N ASP A 121 -15.13 -5.51 2.96
CA ASP A 121 -15.59 -6.23 4.14
C ASP A 121 -14.45 -6.47 5.15
N LYS A 122 -14.81 -7.00 6.33
CA LYS A 122 -13.85 -7.33 7.38
C LYS A 122 -12.79 -8.35 6.95
N ALA A 123 -13.15 -9.31 6.10
CA ALA A 123 -12.24 -10.35 5.64
C ALA A 123 -11.18 -9.75 4.70
N ASP A 124 -11.60 -8.86 3.80
CA ASP A 124 -10.75 -8.15 2.86
C ASP A 124 -9.78 -7.20 3.56
N LEU A 125 -10.27 -6.44 4.54
CA LEU A 125 -9.42 -5.57 5.35
C LEU A 125 -8.41 -6.38 6.19
N THR A 126 -8.80 -7.57 6.66
CA THR A 126 -7.87 -8.49 7.33
C THR A 126 -6.81 -9.01 6.36
N ALA A 127 -7.18 -9.32 5.13
CA ALA A 127 -6.23 -9.75 4.09
C ALA A 127 -5.22 -8.64 3.75
N VAL A 128 -5.69 -7.40 3.61
CA VAL A 128 -4.83 -6.22 3.41
C VAL A 128 -3.87 -6.03 4.59
N LYS A 129 -4.37 -6.11 5.83
CA LYS A 129 -3.54 -6.04 7.04
C LYS A 129 -2.48 -7.12 7.05
N SER A 130 -2.85 -8.38 6.78
CA SER A 130 -1.90 -9.50 6.72
C SER A 130 -0.83 -9.32 5.65
N ALA A 131 -1.16 -8.75 4.49
CA ALA A 131 -0.20 -8.43 3.44
C ALA A 131 0.83 -7.37 3.90
N LEU A 132 0.37 -6.30 4.57
CA LEU A 132 1.23 -5.26 5.12
C LEU A 132 2.14 -5.77 6.25
N GLU A 133 1.60 -6.57 7.18
CA GLU A 133 2.37 -7.19 8.25
C GLU A 133 3.43 -8.16 7.70
N SER A 134 3.07 -8.94 6.68
CA SER A 134 4.03 -9.83 5.99
C SER A 134 5.16 -9.05 5.32
N HIS A 135 4.84 -7.96 4.63
CA HIS A 135 5.85 -7.10 4.01
C HIS A 135 6.77 -6.44 5.07
N SER A 136 6.20 -5.94 6.16
CA SER A 136 6.97 -5.36 7.28
C SER A 136 7.94 -6.38 7.90
N GLY A 137 7.46 -7.61 8.14
CA GLY A 137 8.27 -8.72 8.65
C GLY A 137 9.43 -9.04 7.72
N ARG A 138 9.17 -9.20 6.41
CA ARG A 138 10.21 -9.45 5.40
C ARG A 138 11.25 -8.34 5.32
N ALA A 139 10.82 -7.07 5.41
CA ALA A 139 11.73 -5.92 5.40
C ALA A 139 12.61 -5.88 6.68
N SER A 140 12.04 -6.26 7.83
CA SER A 140 12.77 -6.34 9.10
C SER A 140 13.82 -7.46 9.05
N ASP A 141 13.43 -8.64 8.57
CA ASP A 141 14.30 -9.80 8.39
C ASP A 141 15.46 -9.49 7.45
N PHE A 142 15.18 -8.80 6.34
CA PHE A 142 16.21 -8.36 5.40
C PHE A 142 17.28 -7.50 6.11
N VAL A 143 16.87 -6.55 6.94
CA VAL A 143 17.83 -5.67 7.64
C VAL A 143 18.55 -6.36 8.76
N GLN A 144 17.89 -7.24 9.51
CA GLN A 144 18.56 -8.08 10.51
C GLN A 144 19.62 -8.97 9.86
N GLN A 145 19.29 -9.60 8.73
CA GLN A 145 20.26 -10.41 7.96
C GLN A 145 21.43 -9.57 7.45
N ASN A 146 21.17 -8.37 6.92
CA ASN A 146 22.24 -7.48 6.46
C ASN A 146 23.12 -6.99 7.62
N GLN A 147 22.53 -6.72 8.79
CA GLN A 147 23.28 -6.34 9.98
C GLN A 147 24.24 -7.45 10.43
N LEU A 148 23.78 -8.71 10.44
CA LEU A 148 24.65 -9.87 10.74
C LEU A 148 25.79 -10.01 9.74
N LYS A 149 25.50 -9.88 8.44
CA LYS A 149 26.52 -9.91 7.39
C LYS A 149 27.55 -8.79 7.54
N LEU A 150 27.11 -7.58 7.89
CA LEU A 150 28.01 -6.44 8.16
C LEU A 150 28.90 -6.69 9.38
N GLN A 151 28.36 -7.28 10.45
CA GLN A 151 29.17 -7.66 11.61
C GLN A 151 30.24 -8.69 11.26
N GLN A 152 29.88 -9.72 10.47
CA GLN A 152 30.83 -10.70 9.97
C GLN A 152 31.91 -10.06 9.09
N LEU A 153 31.51 -9.16 8.19
CA LEU A 153 32.45 -8.43 7.33
C LEU A 153 33.41 -7.58 8.15
N MET A 154 32.92 -6.89 9.19
CA MET A 154 33.75 -6.09 10.10
C MET A 154 34.75 -6.95 10.88
N GLN A 155 34.32 -8.11 11.38
CA GLN A 155 35.21 -9.04 12.06
C GLN A 155 36.30 -9.59 11.13
N ASN A 156 35.92 -9.95 9.90
CA ASN A 156 36.84 -10.42 8.87
C ASN A 156 37.82 -9.31 8.46
N PHE A 157 37.34 -8.07 8.34
CA PHE A 157 38.15 -6.91 8.02
C PHE A 157 39.19 -6.63 9.12
N ASN A 158 38.79 -6.59 10.39
CA ASN A 158 39.73 -6.38 11.50
C ASN A 158 40.78 -7.48 11.60
N THR A 159 40.38 -8.74 11.37
CA THR A 159 41.33 -9.87 11.32
C THR A 159 42.30 -9.71 10.16
N ALA A 160 41.81 -9.35 8.96
CA ALA A 160 42.66 -9.13 7.79
C ALA A 160 43.64 -7.98 7.98
N VAL A 161 43.22 -6.86 8.59
CA VAL A 161 44.09 -5.72 8.92
C VAL A 161 45.16 -6.13 9.94
N THR A 162 44.78 -6.88 10.97
CA THR A 162 45.74 -7.39 11.97
C THR A 162 46.77 -8.32 11.33
N MET A 163 46.33 -9.22 10.45
CA MET A 163 47.22 -10.10 9.69
C MET A 163 48.14 -9.30 8.76
N ALA A 164 47.61 -8.30 8.05
CA ALA A 164 48.39 -7.44 7.15
C ALA A 164 49.48 -6.68 7.92
N ASN A 165 49.16 -6.11 9.08
CA ASN A 165 50.13 -5.43 9.93
C ASN A 165 51.22 -6.40 10.44
N SER A 166 50.86 -7.61 10.84
CA SER A 166 51.83 -8.64 11.24
C SER A 166 52.77 -9.03 10.10
N VAL A 167 52.23 -9.25 8.89
CA VAL A 167 53.03 -9.55 7.69
C VAL A 167 53.94 -8.38 7.34
N GLN A 168 53.44 -7.15 7.42
CA GLN A 168 54.25 -5.94 7.18
C GLN A 168 55.42 -5.85 8.16
N SER A 169 55.18 -6.10 9.45
CA SER A 169 56.22 -6.09 10.48
C SER A 169 57.26 -7.20 10.24
N MET A 170 56.81 -8.42 9.92
CA MET A 170 57.70 -9.54 9.61
C MET A 170 58.57 -9.26 8.37
N ASN A 171 57.99 -8.67 7.32
CA ASN A 171 58.72 -8.32 6.11
C ASN A 171 59.75 -7.21 6.37
N ALA A 172 59.41 -6.21 7.18
CA ALA A 172 60.33 -5.16 7.57
C ALA A 172 61.52 -5.71 8.37
N GLU A 173 61.27 -6.63 9.30
CA GLU A 173 62.31 -7.28 10.09
C GLU A 173 63.17 -8.23 9.24
N SER A 174 62.54 -8.97 8.32
CA SER A 174 63.26 -9.82 7.34
C SER A 174 64.18 -8.98 6.46
N ALA A 175 63.71 -7.84 5.93
CA ALA A 175 64.52 -6.94 5.14
C ALA A 175 65.69 -6.35 5.94
N LYS A 176 65.45 -5.98 7.20
CA LYS A 176 66.50 -5.51 8.12
C LYS A 176 67.56 -6.58 8.38
N SER A 177 67.14 -7.83 8.62
CA SER A 177 68.05 -8.97 8.84
C SER A 177 68.96 -9.22 7.62
N ILE A 178 68.38 -9.21 6.41
CA ILE A 178 69.15 -9.36 5.16
C ILE A 178 70.13 -8.19 4.97
N ALA A 179 69.69 -6.95 5.24
CA ALA A 179 70.57 -5.79 5.13
C ALA A 179 71.74 -5.84 6.14
N GLN A 180 71.52 -6.41 7.32
CA GLN A 180 72.57 -6.61 8.32
C GLN A 180 73.54 -7.74 7.94
N SER A 181 73.08 -8.79 7.26
CA SER A 181 73.93 -9.94 6.90
C SER A 181 74.81 -9.70 5.67
N ILE A 182 74.47 -8.72 4.83
CA ILE A 182 75.26 -8.32 3.65
C ILE A 182 76.36 -7.30 4.03
N ARG A 183 76.30 -6.73 5.23
CA ARG A 183 77.26 -5.73 5.73
C ARG A 183 78.40 -6.40 6.49
#